data_AF-A0A6I7NRB0-F1
#
_entry.id   AF-A0A6I7NRB0-F1
#
_cell.length_a   1.000
_cell.length_b   1.000
_cell.length_c   1.000
_cell.angle_alpha   90.00
_cell.angle_beta   90.00
_cell.angle_gamma   90.00
#
_symmetry.space_group_name_H-M   'P 1'
#
loop_
_entity.id
_entity.type
_entity.pdbx_description
1 polymer ?
#
loop_
_entity_poly.entity_id
_entity_poly.type
_entity_poly.pdbx_seq_one_letter_code
_entity_poly.pdbx_strand_id
1 'polypeptide(L)'
;MYRYCTIFLFIFICLFTVPYFSIAQHHPEAAGNWNGSIQIGETDLSIRILFQYSDGEIDGSIDIPEQNAYNLPVEVTKADELSISFQFETGTGPALFRGEWIVPFETMEGTFEQLGQRYPFYLKRMHRTNGRISELPETELIIPTRGGQISGSLVLSDDASPLVILLTGSGSQDRDETVAGFRVFGLLSLQLYEQGISTFRYDDRGIGQSRGDADATLSELAEDVADIAGYLRSNYSDFFSELILLGHSQGGVVGSMAINEIQADGMIFMASPFLRGDKIINLQINLISEEMNVPEAVVEQNLEFQERIYEVARTGASWDDIEFDLKERLVQQLNQLPEQQRNSLGDMSSFIQSQVDRQLSTAKSRWFKSLIELDPANTVSSIAIPMLAIFGGKDMQVPLKENLEAAEELGDKSGVNLSSVVIPDANHLFQKSNTGMPSEYGTLDRSFADGFVQAITDWIQKISSSEKL
;
A
#
# COMPACT_ATOMS: atom_id res chain seq x y z
N MET A 1 39.71 -29.66 -20.19
CA MET A 1 40.01 -30.59 -21.30
C MET A 1 39.02 -30.26 -22.42
N TYR A 2 39.55 -29.94 -23.60
CA TYR A 2 38.95 -29.95 -24.95
C TYR A 2 37.46 -30.31 -25.09
N ARG A 3 36.58 -29.42 -25.59
CA ARG A 3 36.37 -29.00 -27.01
C ARG A 3 36.15 -30.17 -27.99
N TYR A 4 34.96 -30.22 -28.61
CA TYR A 4 34.70 -30.20 -30.08
C TYR A 4 33.25 -29.69 -30.24
N CYS A 5 32.96 -28.58 -30.95
CA CYS A 5 32.70 -28.50 -32.40
C CYS A 5 31.70 -29.56 -32.90
N THR A 6 30.65 -29.20 -33.66
CA THR A 6 30.78 -28.78 -35.07
C THR A 6 29.57 -27.93 -35.55
N ILE A 7 29.83 -27.07 -36.55
CA ILE A 7 28.91 -26.14 -37.23
C ILE A 7 28.24 -26.81 -38.44
N PHE A 8 26.97 -26.50 -38.76
CA PHE A 8 26.38 -26.38 -40.11
C PHE A 8 24.95 -25.81 -39.92
N LEU A 9 24.58 -24.55 -40.23
CA LEU A 9 24.66 -23.74 -41.46
C LEU A 9 23.66 -24.15 -42.56
N PHE A 10 22.55 -23.39 -42.65
CA PHE A 10 21.87 -22.89 -43.87
C PHE A 10 21.02 -21.69 -43.40
N ILE A 11 21.41 -20.43 -43.59
CA ILE A 11 21.32 -19.63 -44.84
C ILE A 11 19.91 -19.69 -45.47
N PHE A 12 19.12 -18.64 -45.26
CA PHE A 12 18.76 -17.75 -46.36
C PHE A 12 18.64 -16.28 -45.90
N ILE A 13 18.82 -15.37 -46.85
CA ILE A 13 18.91 -13.90 -46.69
C ILE A 13 17.90 -13.26 -47.64
N CYS A 14 17.41 -12.06 -47.30
CA CYS A 14 16.60 -11.16 -48.15
C CYS A 14 15.15 -11.62 -48.41
N LEU A 15 14.15 -10.73 -48.59
CA LEU A 15 14.18 -9.26 -48.84
C LEU A 15 12.94 -8.59 -48.21
N PHE A 16 13.02 -7.27 -47.98
CA PHE A 16 11.88 -6.39 -47.65
C PHE A 16 10.85 -6.27 -48.81
N THR A 17 9.74 -5.55 -48.52
CA THR A 17 8.66 -5.00 -49.41
C THR A 17 7.38 -5.87 -49.45
N VAL A 18 6.14 -5.38 -49.29
CA VAL A 18 5.50 -4.05 -49.03
C VAL A 18 4.30 -4.31 -48.08
N PRO A 19 3.82 -3.38 -47.21
CA PRO A 19 2.62 -3.62 -46.39
C PRO A 19 1.37 -3.93 -47.21
N TYR A 20 0.62 -4.94 -46.78
CA TYR A 20 -0.80 -5.07 -47.13
C TYR A 20 -1.61 -4.33 -46.08
N PHE A 21 -2.23 -3.22 -46.48
CA PHE A 21 -3.41 -2.72 -45.78
C PHE A 21 -4.56 -3.67 -46.11
N SER A 22 -4.83 -4.61 -45.19
CA SER A 22 -6.21 -5.01 -44.94
C SER A 22 -6.98 -3.80 -44.39
N ILE A 23 -8.30 -3.86 -44.48
CA ILE A 23 -9.18 -2.88 -43.85
C ILE A 23 -9.81 -3.64 -42.68
N ALA A 24 -9.27 -3.51 -41.47
CA ALA A 24 -9.95 -4.04 -40.30
C ALA A 24 -11.29 -3.33 -40.08
N GLN A 25 -12.23 -4.07 -39.49
CA GLN A 25 -13.51 -3.55 -39.03
C GLN A 25 -13.36 -3.08 -37.59
N HIS A 26 -13.89 -1.89 -37.30
CA HIS A 26 -13.59 -1.15 -36.08
C HIS A 26 -14.32 -1.72 -34.86
N HIS A 27 -13.57 -2.38 -33.97
CA HIS A 27 -14.02 -2.81 -32.64
C HIS A 27 -12.95 -2.57 -31.56
N PRO A 28 -12.66 -1.29 -31.22
CA PRO A 28 -11.67 -0.95 -30.19
C PRO A 28 -12.01 -1.52 -28.80
N GLU A 29 -13.27 -1.89 -28.56
CA GLU A 29 -13.76 -2.45 -27.30
C GLU A 29 -13.11 -3.80 -26.97
N ALA A 30 -12.60 -4.55 -27.95
CA ALA A 30 -11.89 -5.80 -27.75
C ALA A 30 -10.47 -5.64 -27.15
N ALA A 31 -9.88 -4.43 -27.20
CA ALA A 31 -8.57 -4.15 -26.61
C ALA A 31 -8.60 -4.28 -25.08
N GLY A 32 -7.56 -4.85 -24.47
CA GLY A 32 -7.52 -5.09 -23.03
C GLY A 32 -6.57 -6.22 -22.59
N ASN A 33 -6.52 -6.47 -21.28
CA ASN A 33 -5.78 -7.57 -20.67
C ASN A 33 -6.73 -8.74 -20.38
N TRP A 34 -6.32 -9.96 -20.75
CA TRP A 34 -7.12 -11.16 -20.68
C TRP A 34 -6.32 -12.33 -20.09
N ASN A 35 -6.94 -13.11 -19.20
CA ASN A 35 -6.34 -14.30 -18.59
C ASN A 35 -7.23 -15.53 -18.79
N GLY A 36 -6.63 -16.72 -18.92
CA GLY A 36 -7.35 -17.99 -18.99
C GLY A 36 -6.46 -19.19 -19.33
N SER A 37 -7.02 -20.21 -19.99
CA SER A 37 -6.32 -21.48 -20.25
C SER A 37 -6.74 -22.20 -21.54
N ILE A 38 -5.91 -23.15 -21.98
CA ILE A 38 -6.16 -24.14 -23.04
C ILE A 38 -6.16 -25.54 -22.40
N GLN A 39 -7.19 -26.34 -22.67
CA GLN A 39 -7.33 -27.67 -22.07
C GLN A 39 -6.76 -28.79 -22.96
N ILE A 40 -5.68 -29.43 -22.53
CA ILE A 40 -4.98 -30.49 -23.25
C ILE A 40 -5.14 -31.82 -22.50
N GLY A 41 -6.22 -32.53 -22.79
CA GLY A 41 -6.59 -33.76 -22.09
C GLY A 41 -7.15 -33.46 -20.70
N GLU A 42 -6.48 -33.93 -19.65
CA GLU A 42 -6.83 -33.63 -18.24
C GLU A 42 -6.01 -32.46 -17.65
N THR A 43 -5.18 -31.79 -18.46
CA THR A 43 -4.26 -30.73 -18.02
C THR A 43 -4.62 -29.39 -18.65
N ASP A 44 -4.65 -28.32 -17.86
CA ASP A 44 -4.78 -26.94 -18.34
C ASP A 44 -3.42 -26.27 -18.52
N LEU A 45 -3.27 -25.50 -19.59
CA LEU A 45 -2.11 -24.66 -19.89
C LEU A 45 -2.51 -23.18 -19.75
N SER A 46 -1.88 -22.43 -18.85
CA SER A 46 -2.22 -21.03 -18.62
C SER A 46 -1.79 -20.13 -19.78
N ILE A 47 -2.62 -19.16 -20.13
CA ILE A 47 -2.34 -18.13 -21.14
C ILE A 47 -2.76 -16.74 -20.66
N ARG A 48 -2.01 -15.73 -21.08
CA ARG A 48 -2.37 -14.31 -20.89
C ARG A 48 -2.24 -13.57 -22.20
N ILE A 49 -3.22 -12.75 -22.54
CA ILE A 49 -3.27 -12.02 -23.82
C ILE A 49 -3.47 -10.53 -23.56
N LEU A 50 -2.69 -9.71 -24.26
CA LEU A 50 -2.87 -8.27 -24.35
C LEU A 50 -3.28 -7.92 -25.77
N PHE A 51 -4.51 -7.44 -25.96
CA PHE A 51 -4.95 -6.85 -27.22
C PHE A 51 -4.79 -5.33 -27.19
N GLN A 52 -4.27 -4.76 -28.27
CA GLN A 52 -3.98 -3.35 -28.47
C GLN A 52 -4.62 -2.88 -29.79
N TYR A 53 -5.30 -1.74 -29.75
CA TYR A 53 -5.89 -1.11 -30.94
C TYR A 53 -5.06 0.10 -31.36
N SER A 54 -4.60 0.15 -32.61
CA SER A 54 -3.87 1.30 -33.17
C SER A 54 -4.18 1.47 -34.66
N ASP A 55 -4.29 2.71 -35.11
CA ASP A 55 -4.42 3.09 -36.52
C ASP A 55 -5.56 2.41 -37.32
N GLY A 56 -6.57 1.89 -36.62
CA GLY A 56 -7.73 1.20 -37.21
C GLY A 56 -7.71 -0.32 -37.07
N GLU A 57 -6.56 -0.90 -36.72
CA GLU A 57 -6.32 -2.34 -36.58
C GLU A 57 -6.25 -2.74 -35.09
N ILE A 58 -6.49 -4.02 -34.81
CA ILE A 58 -6.30 -4.62 -33.48
C ILE A 58 -5.31 -5.78 -33.59
N ASP A 59 -4.26 -5.74 -32.80
CA ASP A 59 -3.22 -6.78 -32.70
C ASP A 59 -2.89 -7.02 -31.22
N GLY A 60 -1.92 -7.87 -30.90
CA GLY A 60 -1.58 -8.11 -29.51
C GLY A 60 -0.33 -8.91 -29.25
N SER A 61 -0.21 -9.39 -28.03
CA SER A 61 0.75 -10.42 -27.66
C SER A 61 0.22 -11.43 -26.65
N ILE A 62 0.84 -12.61 -26.63
CA ILE A 62 0.50 -13.72 -25.73
C ILE A 62 1.71 -14.20 -24.93
N ASP A 63 1.46 -14.47 -23.65
CA ASP A 63 2.35 -15.15 -22.71
C ASP A 63 1.84 -16.57 -22.42
N ILE A 64 2.76 -17.54 -22.39
CA ILE A 64 2.54 -18.94 -22.00
C ILE A 64 3.63 -19.31 -20.97
N PRO A 65 3.44 -18.97 -19.68
CA PRO A 65 4.50 -19.02 -18.66
C PRO A 65 5.15 -20.39 -18.48
N GLU A 66 4.34 -21.45 -18.50
CA GLU A 66 4.76 -22.85 -18.34
C GLU A 66 5.68 -23.33 -19.48
N GLN A 67 5.64 -22.66 -20.63
CA GLN A 67 6.53 -22.92 -21.77
C GLN A 67 7.71 -21.93 -21.85
N ASN A 68 7.78 -20.96 -20.92
CA ASN A 68 8.69 -19.82 -20.95
C ASN A 68 8.62 -18.98 -22.25
N ALA A 69 7.46 -18.98 -22.91
CA ALA A 69 7.19 -18.16 -24.08
C ALA A 69 6.47 -16.87 -23.63
N TYR A 70 7.02 -15.72 -23.98
CA TYR A 70 6.52 -14.42 -23.53
C TYR A 70 6.51 -13.42 -24.68
N ASN A 71 5.49 -12.57 -24.69
CA ASN A 71 5.28 -11.51 -25.67
C ASN A 71 5.36 -11.99 -27.13
N LEU A 72 4.81 -13.18 -27.43
CA LEU A 72 4.69 -13.66 -28.80
C LEU A 72 3.67 -12.79 -29.55
N PRO A 73 3.96 -12.32 -30.79
CA PRO A 73 3.06 -11.43 -31.51
C PRO A 73 1.77 -12.15 -31.93
N VAL A 74 0.64 -11.55 -31.62
CA VAL A 74 -0.70 -12.03 -31.98
C VAL A 74 -1.26 -11.12 -33.07
N GLU A 75 -1.65 -11.72 -34.20
CA GLU A 75 -2.38 -11.09 -35.30
C GLU A 75 -3.88 -11.37 -35.14
N VAL A 76 -4.73 -10.34 -35.11
CA VAL A 76 -6.19 -10.55 -35.08
C VAL A 76 -6.73 -10.56 -36.50
N THR A 77 -7.22 -11.72 -36.93
CA THR A 77 -7.71 -11.96 -38.31
C THR A 77 -9.20 -11.65 -38.49
N LYS A 78 -9.96 -11.53 -37.38
CA LYS A 78 -11.36 -11.11 -37.36
C LYS A 78 -11.76 -10.65 -35.96
N ALA A 79 -12.49 -9.55 -35.85
CA ALA A 79 -13.29 -9.19 -34.68
C ALA A 79 -14.63 -8.60 -35.13
N ASP A 80 -15.73 -9.04 -34.54
CA ASP A 80 -17.08 -8.47 -34.70
C ASP A 80 -17.89 -8.60 -33.40
N GLU A 81 -19.14 -8.12 -33.38
CA GLU A 81 -20.04 -8.16 -32.22
C GLU A 81 -20.36 -9.57 -31.69
N LEU A 82 -20.03 -10.63 -32.43
CA LEU A 82 -20.35 -12.02 -32.09
C LEU A 82 -19.11 -12.91 -31.86
N SER A 83 -17.96 -12.55 -32.43
CA SER A 83 -16.81 -13.44 -32.51
C SER A 83 -15.46 -12.72 -32.66
N ILE A 84 -14.39 -13.42 -32.28
CA ILE A 84 -13.00 -13.02 -32.52
C ILE A 84 -12.18 -14.20 -33.03
N SER A 85 -11.20 -13.95 -33.89
CA SER A 85 -10.25 -14.95 -34.36
C SER A 85 -8.86 -14.33 -34.47
N PHE A 86 -7.89 -14.96 -33.83
CA PHE A 86 -6.51 -14.45 -33.75
C PHE A 86 -5.52 -15.61 -33.83
N GLN A 87 -4.28 -15.30 -34.23
CA GLN A 87 -3.23 -16.29 -34.44
C GLN A 87 -1.87 -15.78 -34.00
N PHE A 88 -0.94 -16.68 -33.69
CA PHE A 88 0.48 -16.35 -33.55
C PHE A 88 1.35 -17.42 -34.21
N GLU A 89 2.50 -17.03 -34.71
CA GLU A 89 3.44 -17.95 -35.35
C GLU A 89 4.29 -18.71 -34.32
N THR A 90 4.49 -20.01 -34.58
CA THR A 90 5.35 -20.88 -33.76
C THR A 90 6.41 -21.54 -34.64
N GLY A 91 7.46 -22.10 -34.01
CA GLY A 91 8.49 -22.86 -34.72
C GLY A 91 7.97 -24.11 -35.47
N THR A 92 6.69 -24.46 -35.33
CA THR A 92 6.03 -25.59 -36.00
C THR A 92 4.85 -25.15 -36.91
N GLY A 93 4.66 -23.85 -37.12
CA GLY A 93 3.56 -23.25 -37.89
C GLY A 93 2.59 -22.43 -37.02
N PRO A 94 1.52 -21.87 -37.59
CA PRO A 94 0.62 -20.99 -36.87
C PRO A 94 -0.19 -21.75 -35.81
N ALA A 95 -0.38 -21.09 -34.67
CA ALA A 95 -1.29 -21.46 -33.60
C ALA A 95 -2.52 -20.55 -33.68
N LEU A 96 -3.70 -21.13 -33.89
CA LEU A 96 -4.92 -20.41 -34.26
C LEU A 96 -6.01 -20.52 -33.19
N PHE A 97 -6.65 -19.40 -32.88
CA PHE A 97 -7.79 -19.31 -31.97
C PHE A 97 -9.03 -18.84 -32.74
N ARG A 98 -10.16 -19.49 -32.51
CA ARG A 98 -11.49 -19.06 -32.97
C ARG A 98 -12.43 -19.08 -31.78
N GLY A 99 -12.90 -17.91 -31.36
CA GLY A 99 -13.78 -17.75 -30.20
C GLY A 99 -15.06 -16.98 -30.50
N GLU A 100 -16.08 -17.24 -29.69
CA GLU A 100 -17.36 -16.53 -29.68
C GLU A 100 -17.52 -15.78 -28.35
N TRP A 101 -18.17 -14.62 -28.37
CA TRP A 101 -18.40 -13.85 -27.14
C TRP A 101 -19.53 -14.49 -26.34
N ILE A 102 -19.28 -14.82 -25.06
CA ILE A 102 -20.31 -15.29 -24.13
C ILE A 102 -20.97 -14.11 -23.42
N VAL A 103 -20.17 -13.10 -23.07
CA VAL A 103 -20.62 -11.76 -22.71
C VAL A 103 -19.81 -10.77 -23.56
N PRO A 104 -20.45 -9.87 -24.34
CA PRO A 104 -19.75 -8.98 -25.26
C PRO A 104 -18.58 -8.26 -24.60
N PHE A 105 -17.39 -8.46 -25.18
CA PHE A 105 -16.12 -7.88 -24.72
C PHE A 105 -15.67 -8.22 -23.29
N GLU A 106 -16.33 -9.09 -22.52
CA GLU A 106 -15.91 -9.44 -21.15
C GLU A 106 -15.42 -10.89 -20.99
N THR A 107 -16.01 -11.84 -21.73
CA THR A 107 -15.65 -13.26 -21.69
C THR A 107 -15.79 -13.92 -23.07
N MET A 108 -14.89 -14.86 -23.38
CA MET A 108 -14.94 -15.65 -24.62
C MET A 108 -14.52 -17.11 -24.37
N GLU A 109 -15.08 -18.02 -25.18
CA GLU A 109 -14.66 -19.42 -25.27
C GLU A 109 -14.51 -19.82 -26.74
N GLY A 110 -13.78 -20.91 -27.01
CA GLY A 110 -13.58 -21.33 -28.39
C GLY A 110 -12.66 -22.53 -28.60
N THR A 111 -12.20 -22.69 -29.84
CA THR A 111 -11.26 -23.75 -30.24
C THR A 111 -9.90 -23.16 -30.57
N PHE A 112 -8.87 -23.74 -29.95
CA PHE A 112 -7.46 -23.62 -30.29
C PHE A 112 -7.07 -24.75 -31.26
N GLU A 113 -6.36 -24.42 -32.35
CA GLU A 113 -5.85 -25.39 -33.33
C GLU A 113 -4.35 -25.16 -33.59
N GLN A 114 -3.55 -26.23 -33.47
CA GLN A 114 -2.13 -26.25 -33.84
C GLN A 114 -1.76 -27.64 -34.35
N LEU A 115 -0.96 -27.72 -35.43
CA LEU A 115 -0.53 -28.99 -36.06
C LEU A 115 -1.69 -29.96 -36.40
N GLY A 116 -2.89 -29.45 -36.65
CA GLY A 116 -4.10 -30.23 -36.93
C GLY A 116 -4.74 -30.90 -35.72
N GLN A 117 -4.23 -30.65 -34.50
CA GLN A 117 -4.90 -31.00 -33.24
C GLN A 117 -5.74 -29.82 -32.75
N ARG A 118 -6.85 -30.13 -32.06
CA ARG A 118 -7.82 -29.15 -31.57
C ARG A 118 -8.12 -29.34 -30.10
N TYR A 119 -8.17 -28.23 -29.38
CA TYR A 119 -8.38 -28.15 -27.93
C TYR A 119 -9.31 -26.97 -27.60
N PRO A 120 -10.16 -27.04 -26.57
CA PRO A 120 -10.95 -25.89 -26.15
C PRO A 120 -10.11 -24.89 -25.34
N PHE A 121 -10.53 -23.63 -25.34
CA PHE A 121 -9.95 -22.56 -24.51
C PHE A 121 -11.01 -21.63 -23.93
N TYR A 122 -10.66 -20.89 -22.88
CA TYR A 122 -11.51 -19.87 -22.23
C TYR A 122 -10.66 -18.66 -21.78
N LEU A 123 -11.23 -17.44 -21.82
CA LEU A 123 -10.59 -16.18 -21.39
C LEU A 123 -11.58 -15.20 -20.72
N LYS A 124 -11.12 -14.47 -19.68
CA LYS A 124 -11.85 -13.35 -19.04
C LYS A 124 -11.02 -12.05 -19.08
N ARG A 125 -11.67 -10.89 -19.27
CA ARG A 125 -11.08 -9.55 -19.16
C ARG A 125 -10.69 -9.22 -17.71
N MET A 126 -9.61 -8.44 -17.55
CA MET A 126 -9.21 -7.85 -16.28
C MET A 126 -9.39 -6.33 -16.27
N HIS A 127 -10.23 -5.84 -15.36
CA HIS A 127 -10.26 -4.42 -14.98
C HIS A 127 -9.04 -4.07 -14.07
N ARG A 128 -8.85 -2.79 -13.72
CA ARG A 128 -7.59 -2.21 -13.20
C ARG A 128 -7.71 -0.97 -12.24
N THR A 129 -8.21 -1.05 -10.98
CA THR A 129 -7.77 -0.13 -9.87
C THR A 129 -6.61 -0.82 -9.18
N ASN A 130 -5.79 -0.02 -8.52
CA ASN A 130 -4.77 -0.49 -7.60
C ASN A 130 -3.78 -1.45 -8.27
N GLY A 131 -3.61 -1.26 -9.58
CA GLY A 131 -2.76 -1.95 -10.55
C GLY A 131 -2.86 -3.47 -10.63
N ARG A 132 -3.45 -4.11 -9.62
CA ARG A 132 -3.69 -5.54 -9.57
C ARG A 132 -4.61 -5.90 -10.71
N ILE A 133 -4.40 -7.11 -11.21
CA ILE A 133 -5.48 -7.88 -11.81
C ILE A 133 -6.49 -8.14 -10.67
N SER A 134 -7.49 -7.25 -10.63
CA SER A 134 -8.46 -6.96 -9.58
C SER A 134 -9.51 -6.00 -10.21
N GLU A 135 -10.79 -6.14 -9.92
CA GLU A 135 -11.89 -5.66 -10.80
C GLU A 135 -12.31 -4.18 -10.69
N LEU A 136 -11.51 -3.24 -11.20
CA LEU A 136 -11.38 -1.91 -10.59
C LEU A 136 -10.97 -0.78 -11.65
N PRO A 137 -10.90 0.56 -11.39
CA PRO A 137 -10.12 1.55 -12.21
C PRO A 137 -9.15 2.59 -11.49
N GLU A 138 -7.82 2.60 -11.76
CA GLU A 138 -6.78 3.48 -11.12
C GLU A 138 -6.24 4.58 -12.06
N THR A 139 -5.92 5.73 -11.48
CA THR A 139 -5.19 6.84 -12.15
C THR A 139 -3.95 7.23 -11.35
N GLU A 140 -2.76 7.15 -11.95
CA GLU A 140 -1.51 7.62 -11.35
C GLU A 140 -1.44 9.16 -11.38
N LEU A 141 -1.12 9.79 -10.25
CA LEU A 141 -0.93 11.22 -10.10
C LEU A 141 0.48 11.53 -9.56
N ILE A 142 1.05 12.65 -10.01
CA ILE A 142 2.23 13.28 -9.42
C ILE A 142 1.84 14.71 -9.04
N ILE A 143 1.77 14.96 -7.74
CA ILE A 143 1.29 16.20 -7.14
C ILE A 143 2.50 17.01 -6.65
N PRO A 144 2.73 18.24 -7.15
CA PRO A 144 3.73 19.14 -6.58
C PRO A 144 3.31 19.57 -5.16
N THR A 145 4.23 19.54 -4.21
CA THR A 145 4.01 20.00 -2.83
C THR A 145 5.12 20.94 -2.38
N ARG A 146 4.92 21.63 -1.25
CA ARG A 146 5.95 22.41 -0.54
C ARG A 146 7.22 21.59 -0.27
N GLY A 147 7.07 20.29 0.03
CA GLY A 147 8.16 19.33 0.23
C GLY A 147 8.85 18.82 -1.04
N GLY A 148 8.28 19.08 -2.22
CA GLY A 148 8.80 18.65 -3.53
C GLY A 148 7.71 18.10 -4.44
N GLN A 149 7.51 16.78 -4.42
CA GLN A 149 6.41 16.12 -5.13
C GLN A 149 6.02 14.83 -4.42
N ILE A 150 4.73 14.51 -4.44
CA ILE A 150 4.17 13.26 -3.95
C ILE A 150 3.55 12.50 -5.12
N SER A 151 3.83 11.21 -5.23
CA SER A 151 3.26 10.30 -6.22
C SER A 151 2.24 9.40 -5.55
N GLY A 152 1.13 9.18 -6.24
CA GLY A 152 0.04 8.39 -5.69
C GLY A 152 -0.98 7.95 -6.72
N SER A 153 -1.95 7.22 -6.22
CA SER A 153 -3.00 6.54 -6.96
C SER A 153 -4.35 7.10 -6.57
N LEU A 154 -5.05 7.67 -7.55
CA LEU A 154 -6.45 8.04 -7.43
C LEU A 154 -7.34 6.90 -7.95
N VAL A 155 -8.30 6.51 -7.12
CA VAL A 155 -9.41 5.61 -7.43
C VAL A 155 -10.67 6.43 -7.41
N LEU A 156 -11.39 6.46 -8.53
CA LEU A 156 -12.70 7.10 -8.63
C LEU A 156 -13.75 6.03 -8.88
N SER A 157 -14.86 6.10 -8.14
CA SER A 157 -16.12 5.42 -8.48
C SER A 157 -16.73 6.02 -9.76
N ASP A 158 -17.64 5.27 -10.39
CA ASP A 158 -18.31 5.69 -11.63
C ASP A 158 -19.17 6.96 -11.44
N ASP A 159 -19.83 7.08 -10.28
CA ASP A 159 -20.57 8.26 -9.83
C ASP A 159 -19.74 9.07 -8.82
N ALA A 160 -20.01 10.37 -8.71
CA ALA A 160 -19.38 11.25 -7.72
C ALA A 160 -19.73 10.80 -6.27
N SER A 161 -18.71 10.46 -5.50
CA SER A 161 -18.82 9.84 -4.16
C SER A 161 -17.93 10.54 -3.12
N PRO A 162 -17.98 10.17 -1.83
CA PRO A 162 -16.93 10.57 -0.90
C PRO A 162 -15.56 10.08 -1.36
N LEU A 163 -14.55 10.95 -1.28
CA LEU A 163 -13.15 10.67 -1.59
C LEU A 163 -12.35 10.59 -0.28
N VAL A 164 -11.79 9.41 0.03
CA VAL A 164 -10.97 9.21 1.22
C VAL A 164 -9.48 9.25 0.88
N ILE A 165 -8.75 10.21 1.43
CA ILE A 165 -7.29 10.29 1.35
C ILE A 165 -6.70 9.44 2.48
N LEU A 166 -5.97 8.37 2.12
CA LEU A 166 -5.37 7.43 3.09
C LEU A 166 -3.96 7.92 3.47
N LEU A 167 -3.74 8.22 4.75
CA LEU A 167 -2.50 8.77 5.32
C LEU A 167 -1.78 7.67 6.13
N THR A 168 -0.55 7.35 5.74
CA THR A 168 0.25 6.23 6.26
C THR A 168 0.70 6.42 7.72
N GLY A 169 1.04 5.31 8.37
CA GLY A 169 1.67 5.30 9.69
C GLY A 169 3.12 5.82 9.72
N SER A 170 3.81 5.58 10.82
CA SER A 170 5.20 6.03 10.98
C SER A 170 6.20 5.27 10.09
N GLY A 171 7.29 5.95 9.72
CA GLY A 171 8.34 5.42 8.86
C GLY A 171 8.20 5.91 7.42
N SER A 172 8.77 5.16 6.47
CA SER A 172 8.66 5.46 5.04
C SER A 172 7.90 4.33 4.37
N GLN A 173 6.62 4.55 4.07
CA GLN A 173 5.71 3.53 3.52
C GLN A 173 5.49 3.72 2.00
N ASP A 174 5.07 2.64 1.35
CA ASP A 174 4.44 2.71 0.03
C ASP A 174 2.95 3.08 0.16
N ARG A 175 2.33 3.52 -0.94
CA ARG A 175 0.89 3.83 -1.01
C ARG A 175 -0.06 2.69 -0.62
N ASP A 176 0.43 1.46 -0.57
CA ASP A 176 -0.31 0.26 -0.20
C ASP A 176 -0.25 0.00 1.32
N GLU A 177 0.61 0.71 2.05
CA GLU A 177 1.05 0.48 3.42
C GLU A 177 1.36 -1.01 3.65
N THR A 178 2.40 -1.49 2.95
CA THR A 178 2.79 -2.90 2.91
C THR A 178 3.61 -3.31 4.15
N VAL A 179 2.92 -3.76 5.21
CA VAL A 179 3.55 -4.28 6.43
C VAL A 179 3.52 -5.81 6.45
N ALA A 180 4.70 -6.45 6.58
CA ALA A 180 4.85 -7.91 6.63
C ALA A 180 4.20 -8.70 5.45
N GLY A 181 4.00 -8.04 4.31
CA GLY A 181 3.32 -8.60 3.13
C GLY A 181 1.79 -8.51 3.16
N PHE A 182 1.21 -7.90 4.19
CA PHE A 182 -0.16 -7.40 4.18
C PHE A 182 -0.15 -5.96 3.64
N ARG A 183 -0.97 -5.68 2.62
CA ARG A 183 -1.08 -4.36 2.01
C ARG A 183 -2.31 -3.67 2.59
N VAL A 184 -2.13 -2.91 3.67
CA VAL A 184 -3.23 -2.38 4.50
C VAL A 184 -4.11 -1.46 3.64
N PHE A 185 -3.57 -0.36 3.12
CA PHE A 185 -4.27 0.53 2.20
C PHE A 185 -4.49 -0.10 0.80
N GLY A 186 -3.69 -1.10 0.46
CA GLY A 186 -3.91 -1.97 -0.70
C GLY A 186 -5.24 -2.72 -0.69
N LEU A 187 -5.65 -3.24 0.48
CA LEU A 187 -6.92 -3.96 0.67
C LEU A 187 -8.05 -2.98 1.02
N LEU A 188 -7.79 -1.98 1.88
CA LEU A 188 -8.81 -1.02 2.30
C LEU A 188 -9.38 -0.26 1.11
N SER A 189 -8.55 0.23 0.18
CA SER A 189 -9.03 0.94 -1.02
C SER A 189 -9.82 0.04 -1.98
N LEU A 190 -9.47 -1.25 -2.09
CA LEU A 190 -10.30 -2.23 -2.81
C LEU A 190 -11.69 -2.33 -2.17
N GLN A 191 -11.76 -2.53 -0.85
CA GLN A 191 -13.03 -2.72 -0.16
C GLN A 191 -13.86 -1.44 -0.02
N LEU A 192 -13.23 -0.26 0.02
CA LEU A 192 -13.93 1.03 -0.06
C LEU A 192 -14.50 1.28 -1.46
N TYR A 193 -13.74 0.98 -2.51
CA TYR A 193 -14.25 1.06 -3.89
C TYR A 193 -15.43 0.10 -4.13
N GLU A 194 -15.38 -1.12 -3.57
CA GLU A 194 -16.51 -2.07 -3.59
C GLU A 194 -17.78 -1.52 -2.89
N GLN A 195 -17.66 -0.48 -2.06
CA GLN A 195 -18.77 0.26 -1.44
C GLN A 195 -19.07 1.60 -2.15
N GLY A 196 -18.51 1.83 -3.33
CA GLY A 196 -18.70 3.06 -4.11
C GLY A 196 -17.98 4.28 -3.54
N ILE A 197 -16.92 4.08 -2.75
CA ILE A 197 -16.13 5.16 -2.12
C ILE A 197 -14.82 5.33 -2.88
N SER A 198 -14.58 6.54 -3.39
CA SER A 198 -13.33 6.92 -4.04
C SER A 198 -12.19 7.01 -3.03
N THR A 199 -10.94 6.75 -3.45
CA THR A 199 -9.79 6.85 -2.54
C THR A 199 -8.57 7.45 -3.23
N PHE A 200 -7.77 8.23 -2.49
CA PHE A 200 -6.41 8.59 -2.90
C PHE A 200 -5.40 7.99 -1.92
N ARG A 201 -4.30 7.46 -2.47
CA ARG A 201 -3.22 6.80 -1.72
C ARG A 201 -1.88 7.25 -2.27
N TYR A 202 -0.87 7.46 -1.46
CA TYR A 202 0.40 8.01 -1.93
C TYR A 202 1.63 7.38 -1.26
N ASP A 203 2.75 7.43 -1.97
CA ASP A 203 4.05 7.00 -1.45
C ASP A 203 4.64 8.13 -0.59
N ASP A 204 5.21 7.79 0.57
CA ASP A 204 5.82 8.78 1.48
C ASP A 204 7.05 9.48 0.86
N ARG A 205 7.49 10.59 1.49
CA ARG A 205 8.69 11.33 1.05
C ARG A 205 9.89 10.40 0.85
N GLY A 206 10.44 10.42 -0.36
CA GLY A 206 11.58 9.58 -0.75
C GLY A 206 11.24 8.14 -1.18
N ILE A 207 9.98 7.71 -1.12
CA ILE A 207 9.51 6.42 -1.62
C ILE A 207 8.95 6.55 -3.04
N GLY A 208 9.11 5.50 -3.86
CA GLY A 208 8.55 5.44 -5.21
C GLY A 208 8.94 6.63 -6.10
N GLN A 209 7.93 7.36 -6.61
CA GLN A 209 8.16 8.60 -7.36
C GLN A 209 8.01 9.87 -6.51
N SER A 210 7.68 9.76 -5.23
CA SER A 210 7.70 10.88 -4.28
C SER A 210 9.13 11.35 -4.00
N ARG A 211 9.29 12.63 -3.66
CA ARG A 211 10.57 13.30 -3.38
C ARG A 211 10.46 14.09 -2.08
N GLY A 212 11.53 14.78 -1.71
CA GLY A 212 11.65 15.49 -0.44
C GLY A 212 12.54 14.73 0.55
N ASP A 213 12.72 15.32 1.73
CA ASP A 213 13.47 14.73 2.84
C ASP A 213 12.59 13.73 3.61
N ALA A 214 13.12 12.54 3.88
CA ALA A 214 12.45 11.50 4.66
C ALA A 214 12.50 11.78 6.17
N ASP A 215 13.44 12.60 6.65
CA ASP A 215 13.43 13.13 8.04
C ASP A 215 12.51 14.36 8.15
N ALA A 216 11.26 14.22 7.73
CA ALA A 216 10.27 15.28 7.79
C ALA A 216 9.56 15.31 9.15
N THR A 217 9.33 16.51 9.68
CA THR A 217 8.50 16.71 10.86
C THR A 217 7.03 16.45 10.56
N LEU A 218 6.23 16.15 11.59
CA LEU A 218 4.77 15.98 11.44
C LEU A 218 4.08 17.20 10.80
N SER A 219 4.62 18.40 11.00
CA SER A 219 4.13 19.62 10.34
C SER A 219 4.40 19.60 8.84
N GLU A 220 5.62 19.27 8.39
CA GLU A 220 5.97 19.18 6.97
C GLU A 220 5.16 18.08 6.26
N LEU A 221 4.82 16.99 6.95
CA LEU A 221 3.93 15.95 6.41
C LEU A 221 2.47 16.46 6.30
N ALA A 222 2.01 17.27 7.25
CA ALA A 222 0.68 17.88 7.20
C ALA A 222 0.55 18.92 6.06
N GLU A 223 1.63 19.63 5.75
CA GLU A 223 1.72 20.51 4.58
C GLU A 223 1.53 19.72 3.26
N ASP A 224 2.12 18.52 3.13
CA ASP A 224 1.90 17.68 1.94
C ASP A 224 0.44 17.21 1.85
N VAL A 225 -0.18 16.80 2.96
CA VAL A 225 -1.61 16.41 2.97
C VAL A 225 -2.50 17.58 2.55
N ALA A 226 -2.18 18.80 2.99
CA ALA A 226 -2.90 20.00 2.59
C ALA A 226 -2.73 20.31 1.09
N ASP A 227 -1.52 20.16 0.55
CA ASP A 227 -1.23 20.36 -0.87
C ASP A 227 -1.91 19.29 -1.75
N ILE A 228 -1.92 18.03 -1.30
CA ILE A 228 -2.63 16.91 -1.96
C ILE A 228 -4.14 17.16 -2.01
N ALA A 229 -4.76 17.50 -0.88
CA ALA A 229 -6.18 17.78 -0.81
C ALA A 229 -6.56 19.01 -1.67
N GLY A 230 -5.74 20.07 -1.63
CA GLY A 230 -5.89 21.25 -2.48
C GLY A 230 -5.79 20.93 -3.97
N TYR A 231 -4.84 20.06 -4.38
CA TYR A 231 -4.70 19.60 -5.75
C TYR A 231 -5.91 18.78 -6.21
N LEU A 232 -6.33 17.78 -5.42
CA LEU A 232 -7.47 16.93 -5.75
C LEU A 232 -8.75 17.77 -5.90
N ARG A 233 -9.00 18.70 -4.97
CA ARG A 233 -10.16 19.61 -5.02
C ARG A 233 -10.10 20.62 -6.16
N SER A 234 -8.92 20.95 -6.68
CA SER A 234 -8.78 21.86 -7.82
C SER A 234 -8.95 21.18 -9.18
N ASN A 235 -8.70 19.87 -9.28
CA ASN A 235 -8.65 19.12 -10.54
C ASN A 235 -9.71 18.03 -10.67
N TYR A 236 -10.30 17.56 -9.56
CA TYR A 236 -11.20 16.41 -9.50
C TYR A 236 -12.50 16.68 -8.71
N SER A 237 -12.83 17.93 -8.36
CA SER A 237 -14.04 18.24 -7.56
C SER A 237 -15.36 17.84 -8.20
N ASP A 238 -15.43 17.67 -9.53
CA ASP A 238 -16.63 17.16 -10.21
C ASP A 238 -16.84 15.64 -10.00
N PHE A 239 -15.83 14.92 -9.48
CA PHE A 239 -15.82 13.47 -9.29
C PHE A 239 -15.99 13.03 -7.82
N PHE A 240 -16.11 13.96 -6.87
CA PHE A 240 -16.35 13.62 -5.47
C PHE A 240 -17.30 14.59 -4.76
N SER A 241 -18.15 14.09 -3.86
CA SER A 241 -19.08 14.88 -3.06
C SER A 241 -18.45 15.48 -1.81
N GLU A 242 -17.56 14.70 -1.18
CA GLU A 242 -16.92 14.99 0.11
C GLU A 242 -15.43 14.63 0.05
N LEU A 243 -14.59 15.37 0.76
CA LEU A 243 -13.18 15.07 0.98
C LEU A 243 -12.98 14.63 2.43
N ILE A 244 -12.62 13.37 2.62
CA ILE A 244 -12.42 12.75 3.94
C ILE A 244 -10.95 12.38 4.07
N LEU A 245 -10.35 12.64 5.23
CA LEU A 245 -9.04 12.11 5.58
C LEU A 245 -9.21 10.82 6.40
N LEU A 246 -8.43 9.78 6.11
CA LEU A 246 -8.29 8.60 6.98
C LEU A 246 -6.81 8.39 7.24
N GLY A 247 -6.38 8.57 8.49
CA GLY A 247 -4.99 8.39 8.87
C GLY A 247 -4.78 7.18 9.77
N HIS A 248 -3.89 6.28 9.36
CA HIS A 248 -3.46 5.16 10.18
C HIS A 248 -2.33 5.57 11.13
N SER A 249 -2.41 5.23 12.41
CA SER A 249 -1.35 5.48 13.39
C SER A 249 -0.93 6.96 13.40
N GLN A 250 0.34 7.28 13.14
CA GLN A 250 0.84 8.65 12.92
C GLN A 250 0.03 9.46 11.90
N GLY A 251 -0.44 8.85 10.81
CA GLY A 251 -1.20 9.52 9.76
C GLY A 251 -2.45 10.21 10.29
N GLY A 252 -3.06 9.68 11.36
CA GLY A 252 -4.19 10.34 12.02
C GLY A 252 -3.80 11.66 12.67
N VAL A 253 -2.64 11.69 13.33
CA VAL A 253 -2.08 12.90 13.93
C VAL A 253 -1.72 13.93 12.85
N VAL A 254 -1.09 13.50 11.75
CA VAL A 254 -0.77 14.35 10.60
C VAL A 254 -2.03 14.94 9.96
N GLY A 255 -3.05 14.12 9.71
CA GLY A 255 -4.35 14.58 9.17
C GLY A 255 -5.03 15.61 10.08
N SER A 256 -4.97 15.42 11.40
CA SER A 256 -5.52 16.38 12.37
C SER A 256 -4.86 17.76 12.27
N MET A 257 -3.57 17.82 11.96
CA MET A 257 -2.86 19.08 11.73
C MET A 257 -3.29 19.73 10.41
N ALA A 258 -3.34 18.94 9.33
CA ALA A 258 -3.64 19.40 7.97
C ALA A 258 -5.03 20.02 7.84
N ILE A 259 -6.02 19.56 8.63
CA ILE A 259 -7.40 20.07 8.64
C ILE A 259 -7.50 21.58 8.89
N ASN A 260 -6.51 22.21 9.51
CA ASN A 260 -6.50 23.67 9.71
C ASN A 260 -6.20 24.47 8.42
N GLU A 261 -5.62 23.83 7.39
CA GLU A 261 -5.28 24.46 6.10
C GLU A 261 -6.25 24.08 4.96
N ILE A 262 -7.14 23.11 5.18
CA ILE A 262 -8.04 22.57 4.14
C ILE A 262 -9.52 22.63 4.53
N GLN A 263 -10.37 22.40 3.54
CA GLN A 263 -11.78 22.09 3.76
C GLN A 263 -11.95 20.59 3.50
N ALA A 264 -11.92 19.83 4.59
CA ALA A 264 -12.30 18.42 4.64
C ALA A 264 -13.65 18.29 5.35
N ASP A 265 -14.44 17.32 4.94
CA ASP A 265 -15.81 17.11 5.41
C ASP A 265 -15.88 16.02 6.50
N GLY A 266 -14.79 15.24 6.67
CA GLY A 266 -14.63 14.29 7.77
C GLY A 266 -13.18 13.84 8.01
N MET A 267 -12.92 13.29 9.21
CA MET A 267 -11.63 12.69 9.60
C MET A 267 -11.80 11.34 10.29
N ILE A 268 -11.03 10.34 9.88
CA ILE A 268 -10.99 9.00 10.49
C ILE A 268 -9.59 8.74 11.04
N PHE A 269 -9.52 8.46 12.34
CA PHE A 269 -8.32 8.05 13.07
C PHE A 269 -8.32 6.52 13.18
N MET A 270 -7.56 5.85 12.31
CA MET A 270 -7.40 4.40 12.31
C MET A 270 -6.21 4.03 13.22
N ALA A 271 -6.47 3.44 14.39
CA ALA A 271 -5.45 3.13 15.39
C ALA A 271 -4.47 4.29 15.67
N SER A 272 -4.97 5.53 15.65
CA SER A 272 -4.14 6.73 15.85
C SER A 272 -4.03 7.10 17.33
N PRO A 273 -2.87 7.59 17.80
CA PRO A 273 -2.71 7.97 19.19
C PRO A 273 -3.42 9.29 19.52
N PHE A 274 -4.08 9.31 20.67
CA PHE A 274 -4.65 10.53 21.27
C PHE A 274 -3.79 11.08 22.42
N LEU A 275 -2.62 10.48 22.64
CA LEU A 275 -1.60 10.89 23.62
C LEU A 275 -0.32 11.33 22.90
N ARG A 276 0.47 12.18 23.57
CA ARG A 276 1.81 12.60 23.12
C ARG A 276 2.72 11.39 22.87
N GLY A 277 3.57 11.46 21.85
CA GLY A 277 4.32 10.30 21.33
C GLY A 277 5.26 9.62 22.34
N ASP A 278 5.84 10.36 23.29
CA ASP A 278 6.67 9.78 24.36
C ASP A 278 5.88 8.85 25.29
N LYS A 279 4.65 9.24 25.66
CA LYS A 279 3.75 8.39 26.43
C LYS A 279 3.37 7.14 25.66
N ILE A 280 3.09 7.27 24.37
CA ILE A 280 2.77 6.12 23.50
C ILE A 280 3.94 5.14 23.47
N ILE A 281 5.15 5.59 23.16
CA ILE A 281 6.35 4.74 23.14
C ILE A 281 6.57 4.05 24.51
N ASN A 282 6.41 4.78 25.62
CA ASN A 282 6.54 4.19 26.96
C ASN A 282 5.45 3.13 27.23
N LEU A 283 4.20 3.32 26.78
CA LEU A 283 3.14 2.31 26.90
C LEU A 283 3.43 1.08 26.03
N GLN A 284 3.92 1.26 24.80
CA GLN A 284 4.37 0.15 23.93
C GLN A 284 5.47 -0.68 24.59
N ILE A 285 6.49 -0.01 25.14
CA ILE A 285 7.61 -0.67 25.84
C ILE A 285 7.08 -1.56 26.97
N ASN A 286 6.13 -1.08 27.78
CA ASN A 286 5.56 -1.86 28.88
C ASN A 286 4.79 -3.10 28.37
N LEU A 287 3.83 -2.92 27.47
CA LEU A 287 2.96 -4.02 27.01
C LEU A 287 3.70 -5.11 26.23
N ILE A 288 4.60 -4.70 25.33
CA ILE A 288 5.45 -5.63 24.59
C ILE A 288 6.39 -6.38 25.54
N SER A 289 6.91 -5.71 26.57
CA SER A 289 7.75 -6.33 27.59
C SER A 289 6.98 -7.32 28.48
N GLU A 290 5.73 -7.00 28.84
CA GLU A 290 4.84 -7.88 29.62
C GLU A 290 4.52 -9.17 28.85
N GLU A 291 4.08 -9.05 27.59
CA GLU A 291 3.81 -10.19 26.70
C GLU A 291 5.08 -11.05 26.47
N MET A 292 6.24 -10.40 26.32
CA MET A 292 7.54 -11.09 26.21
C MET A 292 8.08 -11.63 27.55
N ASN A 293 7.39 -11.43 28.67
CA ASN A 293 7.80 -11.84 30.02
C ASN A 293 9.19 -11.29 30.42
N VAL A 294 9.50 -10.06 30.02
CA VAL A 294 10.73 -9.34 30.37
C VAL A 294 10.68 -8.95 31.86
N PRO A 295 11.75 -9.14 32.65
CA PRO A 295 11.76 -8.75 34.05
C PRO A 295 11.54 -7.24 34.25
N GLU A 296 10.66 -6.87 35.18
CA GLU A 296 10.27 -5.49 35.52
C GLU A 296 11.48 -4.53 35.65
N ALA A 297 12.52 -4.93 36.41
CA ALA A 297 13.73 -4.12 36.60
C ALA A 297 14.54 -3.85 35.30
N VAL A 298 14.33 -4.63 34.24
CA VAL A 298 14.90 -4.36 32.89
C VAL A 298 14.01 -3.36 32.14
N VAL A 299 12.69 -3.46 32.29
CA VAL A 299 11.73 -2.50 31.72
C VAL A 299 11.93 -1.11 32.32
N GLU A 300 12.08 -1.01 33.64
CA GLU A 300 12.40 0.24 34.35
C GLU A 300 13.68 0.88 33.79
N GLN A 301 14.78 0.12 33.68
CA GLN A 301 16.04 0.62 33.13
C GLN A 301 15.95 1.06 31.66
N ASN A 302 15.09 0.42 30.86
CA ASN A 302 14.82 0.82 29.49
C ASN A 302 14.03 2.13 29.44
N LEU A 303 13.01 2.30 30.30
CA LEU A 303 12.23 3.54 30.41
C LEU A 303 13.09 4.70 30.92
N GLU A 304 13.95 4.51 31.93
CA GLU A 304 14.91 5.52 32.38
C GLU A 304 15.88 5.97 31.27
N PHE A 305 16.36 5.02 30.46
CA PHE A 305 17.20 5.33 29.31
C PHE A 305 16.43 6.07 28.22
N GLN A 306 15.17 5.70 28.00
CA GLN A 306 14.28 6.30 27.02
C GLN A 306 13.88 7.75 27.38
N GLU A 307 13.67 8.06 28.66
CA GLU A 307 13.45 9.44 29.13
C GLU A 307 14.67 10.35 28.89
N ARG A 308 15.89 9.84 29.11
CA ARG A 308 17.13 10.57 28.78
C ARG A 308 17.23 10.84 27.27
N ILE A 309 16.81 9.90 26.41
CA ILE A 309 16.73 10.11 24.96
C ILE A 309 15.75 11.25 24.64
N TYR A 310 14.56 11.28 25.27
CA TYR A 310 13.58 12.35 25.02
C TYR A 310 14.11 13.73 25.46
N GLU A 311 14.82 13.81 26.59
CA GLU A 311 15.43 15.07 27.05
C GLU A 311 16.45 15.60 26.04
N VAL A 312 17.37 14.75 25.56
CA VAL A 312 18.39 15.13 24.57
C VAL A 312 17.75 15.54 23.24
N ALA A 313 16.77 14.78 22.73
CA ALA A 313 16.07 15.09 21.48
C ALA A 313 15.31 16.44 21.54
N ARG A 314 14.62 16.74 22.65
CA ARG A 314 13.90 18.01 22.84
C ARG A 314 14.85 19.19 23.00
N THR A 315 15.86 19.07 23.87
CA THR A 315 16.75 20.18 24.22
C THR A 315 17.83 20.46 23.17
N GLY A 316 18.19 19.48 22.35
CA GLY A 316 19.37 19.57 21.48
C GLY A 316 20.69 19.50 22.24
N ALA A 317 20.70 18.87 23.42
CA ALA A 317 21.90 18.57 24.18
C ALA A 317 22.83 17.59 23.42
N SER A 318 24.04 17.35 23.94
CA SER A 318 24.94 16.38 23.31
C SER A 318 24.43 14.94 23.47
N TRP A 319 24.63 14.14 22.44
CA TRP A 319 24.34 12.71 22.45
C TRP A 319 25.46 11.86 23.08
N ASP A 320 26.62 12.45 23.40
CA ASP A 320 27.82 11.74 23.88
C ASP A 320 27.54 10.78 25.05
N ASP A 321 26.77 11.21 26.06
CA ASP A 321 26.45 10.41 27.25
C ASP A 321 25.45 9.26 26.95
N ILE A 322 24.61 9.41 25.93
CA ILE A 322 23.69 8.36 25.45
C ILE A 322 24.48 7.34 24.61
N GLU A 323 25.34 7.82 23.71
CA GLU A 323 26.22 6.99 22.90
C GLU A 323 27.19 6.17 23.75
N PHE A 324 27.76 6.78 24.79
CA PHE A 324 28.67 6.10 25.72
C PHE A 324 27.97 4.99 26.51
N ASP A 325 26.82 5.26 27.13
CA ASP A 325 26.05 4.26 27.87
C ASP A 325 25.62 3.09 26.95
N LEU A 326 25.11 3.40 25.75
CA LEU A 326 24.72 2.38 24.79
C LEU A 326 25.90 1.53 24.30
N LYS A 327 27.05 2.16 24.08
CA LYS A 327 28.31 1.48 23.71
C LYS A 327 28.77 0.52 24.80
N GLU A 328 28.76 0.93 26.07
CA GLU A 328 29.13 0.08 27.19
C GLU A 328 28.18 -1.12 27.34
N ARG A 329 26.86 -0.92 27.19
CA ARG A 329 25.86 -2.01 27.18
C ARG A 329 26.13 -3.02 26.06
N LEU A 330 26.41 -2.54 24.84
CA LEU A 330 26.77 -3.39 23.70
C LEU A 330 28.08 -4.15 23.92
N VAL A 331 29.11 -3.52 24.50
CA VAL A 331 30.36 -4.20 24.89
C VAL A 331 30.09 -5.33 25.89
N GLN A 332 29.26 -5.08 26.90
CA GLN A 332 28.91 -6.09 27.90
C GLN A 332 28.15 -7.28 27.29
N GLN A 333 27.17 -7.03 26.41
CA GLN A 333 26.43 -8.08 25.69
C GLN A 333 27.35 -8.89 24.78
N LEU A 334 28.18 -8.22 23.97
CA LEU A 334 29.06 -8.89 23.01
C LEU A 334 30.11 -9.76 23.71
N ASN A 335 30.62 -9.35 24.88
CA ASN A 335 31.55 -10.15 25.69
C ASN A 335 30.95 -11.45 26.23
N GLN A 336 29.61 -11.60 26.27
CA GLN A 336 28.94 -12.85 26.64
C GLN A 336 28.85 -13.84 25.47
N LEU A 337 29.10 -13.41 24.23
CA LEU A 337 29.01 -14.28 23.06
C LEU A 337 30.20 -15.26 22.97
N PRO A 338 29.96 -16.50 22.49
CA PRO A 338 31.01 -17.45 22.13
C PRO A 338 32.10 -16.83 21.24
N GLU A 339 33.35 -17.20 21.49
CA GLU A 339 34.51 -16.63 20.78
C GLU A 339 34.39 -16.76 19.26
N GLN A 340 33.89 -17.89 18.75
CA GLN A 340 33.65 -18.11 17.33
C GLN A 340 32.64 -17.11 16.73
N GLN A 341 31.61 -16.71 17.48
CA GLN A 341 30.66 -15.70 17.04
C GLN A 341 31.29 -14.30 17.08
N ARG A 342 31.99 -13.94 18.17
CA ARG A 342 32.71 -12.65 18.27
C ARG A 342 33.71 -12.46 17.12
N ASN A 343 34.48 -13.48 16.80
CA ASN A 343 35.47 -13.45 15.71
C ASN A 343 34.82 -13.32 14.32
N SER A 344 33.54 -13.66 14.16
CA SER A 344 32.80 -13.52 12.89
C SER A 344 32.27 -12.10 12.64
N LEU A 345 32.26 -11.22 13.64
CA LEU A 345 31.76 -9.84 13.55
C LEU A 345 32.78 -8.86 12.94
N GLY A 346 34.02 -9.27 12.72
CA GLY A 346 35.08 -8.42 12.15
C GLY A 346 35.68 -7.47 13.18
N ASP A 347 35.89 -6.20 12.81
CA ASP A 347 36.34 -5.18 13.77
C ASP A 347 35.22 -4.83 14.76
N MET A 348 35.39 -5.29 16.00
CA MET A 348 34.47 -5.06 17.10
C MET A 348 34.18 -3.57 17.35
N SER A 349 35.16 -2.68 17.16
CA SER A 349 34.99 -1.25 17.46
C SER A 349 34.07 -0.59 16.43
N SER A 350 34.33 -0.83 15.14
CA SER A 350 33.47 -0.38 14.04
C SER A 350 32.09 -1.03 14.09
N PHE A 351 32.02 -2.32 14.45
CA PHE A 351 30.75 -3.02 14.63
C PHE A 351 29.89 -2.35 15.71
N ILE A 352 30.43 -2.13 16.91
CA ILE A 352 29.70 -1.49 18.01
C ILE A 352 29.26 -0.08 17.63
N GLN A 353 30.13 0.74 17.04
CA GLN A 353 29.76 2.09 16.60
C GLN A 353 28.60 2.05 15.60
N SER A 354 28.65 1.14 14.61
CA SER A 354 27.55 0.98 13.64
C SER A 354 26.22 0.52 14.27
N GLN A 355 26.25 -0.16 15.42
CA GLN A 355 25.03 -0.49 16.17
C GLN A 355 24.51 0.72 16.97
N VAL A 356 25.40 1.50 17.61
CA VAL A 356 25.04 2.75 18.30
C VAL A 356 24.41 3.74 17.33
N ASP A 357 25.07 3.99 16.20
CA ASP A 357 24.61 4.92 15.16
C ASP A 357 23.22 4.52 14.63
N ARG A 358 22.99 3.21 14.42
CA ARG A 358 21.72 2.65 13.94
C ARG A 358 20.61 2.69 14.99
N GLN A 359 20.91 2.45 16.26
CA GLN A 359 19.91 2.50 17.33
C GLN A 359 19.48 3.93 17.65
N LEU A 360 20.39 4.91 17.49
CA LEU A 360 20.10 6.32 17.75
C LEU A 360 19.68 7.11 16.51
N SER A 361 19.76 6.55 15.29
CA SER A 361 19.44 7.30 14.05
C SER A 361 18.03 7.88 14.07
N THR A 362 17.05 7.08 14.52
CA THR A 362 15.66 7.53 14.64
C THR A 362 15.50 8.56 15.76
N ALA A 363 16.12 8.34 16.93
CA ALA A 363 16.05 9.26 18.06
C ALA A 363 16.66 10.65 17.76
N LYS A 364 17.64 10.70 16.85
CA LYS A 364 18.33 11.92 16.38
C LYS A 364 17.57 12.67 15.27
N SER A 365 16.48 12.10 14.75
CA SER A 365 15.73 12.65 13.61
C SER A 365 14.86 13.86 14.01
N ARG A 366 14.66 14.81 13.08
CA ARG A 366 13.67 15.90 13.22
C ARG A 366 12.26 15.36 13.41
N TRP A 367 11.94 14.28 12.68
CA TRP A 367 10.69 13.53 12.80
C TRP A 367 10.42 13.12 14.26
N PHE A 368 11.34 12.39 14.89
CA PHE A 368 11.17 11.85 16.24
C PHE A 368 10.98 12.96 17.27
N LYS A 369 11.75 14.06 17.15
CA LYS A 369 11.55 15.24 17.99
C LYS A 369 10.11 15.77 17.86
N SER A 370 9.61 15.95 16.64
CA SER A 370 8.25 16.45 16.41
C SER A 370 7.16 15.50 16.95
N LEU A 371 7.38 14.18 16.88
CA LEU A 371 6.49 13.16 17.44
C LEU A 371 6.38 13.23 18.98
N ILE A 372 7.51 13.39 19.68
CA ILE A 372 7.53 13.44 21.15
C ILE A 372 7.16 14.82 21.73
N GLU A 373 7.13 15.86 20.90
CA GLU A 373 6.71 17.22 21.31
C GLU A 373 5.22 17.48 21.04
N LEU A 374 4.66 16.94 19.95
CA LEU A 374 3.26 17.13 19.59
C LEU A 374 2.31 16.33 20.49
N ASP A 375 1.33 17.02 21.06
CA ASP A 375 0.23 16.46 21.82
C ASP A 375 -1.06 16.47 20.97
N PRO A 376 -1.50 15.31 20.42
CA PRO A 376 -2.64 15.24 19.49
C PRO A 376 -3.94 15.78 20.07
N ALA A 377 -4.14 15.67 21.39
CA ALA A 377 -5.35 16.14 22.06
C ALA A 377 -5.59 17.64 21.90
N ASN A 378 -4.52 18.44 21.79
CA ASN A 378 -4.66 19.88 21.53
C ASN A 378 -5.18 20.14 20.12
N THR A 379 -4.57 19.51 19.11
CA THR A 379 -4.97 19.65 17.70
C THR A 379 -6.40 19.16 17.46
N VAL A 380 -6.75 17.97 17.97
CA VAL A 380 -8.09 17.40 17.84
C VAL A 380 -9.16 18.28 18.49
N SER A 381 -8.85 18.92 19.64
CA SER A 381 -9.82 19.75 20.36
C SER A 381 -10.26 21.03 19.63
N SER A 382 -9.55 21.44 18.58
CA SER A 382 -9.94 22.57 17.71
C SER A 382 -10.70 22.16 16.44
N ILE A 383 -10.88 20.86 16.18
CA ILE A 383 -11.52 20.37 14.96
C ILE A 383 -13.04 20.30 15.14
N ALA A 384 -13.77 21.04 14.29
CA ALA A 384 -15.23 21.15 14.33
C ALA A 384 -15.96 20.20 13.35
N ILE A 385 -15.26 19.57 12.42
CA ILE A 385 -15.85 18.62 11.46
C ILE A 385 -16.14 17.26 12.14
N PRO A 386 -17.01 16.41 11.58
CA PRO A 386 -17.20 15.04 12.06
C PRO A 386 -15.88 14.25 12.11
N MET A 387 -15.69 13.52 13.20
CA MET A 387 -14.54 12.64 13.41
C MET A 387 -14.93 11.24 13.93
N LEU A 388 -14.17 10.23 13.51
CA LEU A 388 -14.25 8.85 14.00
C LEU A 388 -12.88 8.38 14.47
N ALA A 389 -12.78 7.87 15.69
CA ALA A 389 -11.66 7.08 16.18
C ALA A 389 -12.01 5.59 16.13
N ILE A 390 -11.19 4.80 15.44
CA ILE A 390 -11.32 3.34 15.40
C ILE A 390 -10.09 2.75 16.09
N PHE A 391 -10.30 1.89 17.07
CA PHE A 391 -9.23 1.23 17.83
C PHE A 391 -9.23 -0.28 17.65
N GLY A 392 -8.05 -0.89 17.58
CA GLY A 392 -7.88 -2.33 17.69
C GLY A 392 -7.93 -2.77 19.15
N GLY A 393 -8.78 -3.75 19.49
CA GLY A 393 -8.91 -4.23 20.87
C GLY A 393 -7.69 -4.98 21.40
N LYS A 394 -6.78 -5.38 20.50
CA LYS A 394 -5.48 -6.02 20.80
C LYS A 394 -4.33 -5.19 20.23
N ASP A 395 -4.50 -3.87 20.12
CA ASP A 395 -3.44 -3.01 19.65
C ASP A 395 -2.34 -2.82 20.72
N MET A 396 -1.13 -3.28 20.40
CA MET A 396 0.08 -3.14 21.23
C MET A 396 0.92 -1.89 20.89
N GLN A 397 0.60 -1.20 19.79
CA GLN A 397 1.30 0.01 19.31
C GLN A 397 0.55 1.28 19.69
N VAL A 398 -0.78 1.29 19.61
CA VAL A 398 -1.63 2.35 20.17
C VAL A 398 -2.61 1.71 21.16
N PRO A 399 -2.19 1.57 22.44
CA PRO A 399 -2.93 0.78 23.42
C PRO A 399 -4.34 1.30 23.65
N LEU A 400 -5.31 0.39 23.57
CA LEU A 400 -6.74 0.71 23.56
C LEU A 400 -7.14 1.63 24.71
N LYS A 401 -6.81 1.24 25.95
CA LYS A 401 -7.43 1.82 27.14
C LYS A 401 -7.16 3.31 27.27
N GLU A 402 -5.88 3.70 27.37
CA GLU A 402 -5.50 5.09 27.61
C GLU A 402 -5.81 6.00 26.40
N ASN A 403 -5.85 5.45 25.17
CA ASN A 403 -6.22 6.21 23.97
C ASN A 403 -7.73 6.34 23.80
N LEU A 404 -8.52 5.33 24.15
CA LEU A 404 -9.98 5.39 24.16
C LEU A 404 -10.46 6.37 25.23
N GLU A 405 -9.94 6.27 26.46
CA GLU A 405 -10.21 7.22 27.55
C GLU A 405 -9.93 8.67 27.09
N ALA A 406 -8.77 8.93 26.46
CA ALA A 406 -8.43 10.25 25.93
C ALA A 406 -9.33 10.72 24.77
N ALA A 407 -9.75 9.81 23.88
CA ALA A 407 -10.64 10.14 22.76
C ALA A 407 -12.07 10.43 23.24
N GLU A 408 -12.57 9.70 24.24
CA GLU A 408 -13.88 9.95 24.86
C GLU A 408 -13.88 11.29 25.64
N GLU A 409 -12.84 11.58 26.42
CA GLU A 409 -12.65 12.88 27.08
C GLU A 409 -12.55 14.06 26.08
N LEU A 410 -12.10 13.81 24.85
CA LEU A 410 -12.10 14.81 23.77
C LEU A 410 -13.50 14.96 23.14
N GLY A 411 -14.23 13.87 22.91
CA GLY A 411 -15.58 13.88 22.36
C GLY A 411 -16.62 14.55 23.27
N ASP A 412 -16.43 14.50 24.59
CA ASP A 412 -17.27 15.20 25.57
C ASP A 412 -17.08 16.74 25.56
N LYS A 413 -16.07 17.27 24.86
CA LYS A 413 -15.83 18.72 24.78
C LYS A 413 -16.80 19.40 23.81
N SER A 414 -17.52 20.40 24.30
CA SER A 414 -18.42 21.22 23.48
C SER A 414 -17.74 21.78 22.23
N GLY A 415 -18.26 21.39 21.06
CA GLY A 415 -17.75 21.82 19.75
C GLY A 415 -16.87 20.79 19.04
N VAL A 416 -16.47 19.72 19.73
CA VAL A 416 -15.80 18.56 19.13
C VAL A 416 -16.86 17.53 18.71
N ASN A 417 -16.78 17.01 17.49
CA ASN A 417 -17.67 15.97 16.99
C ASN A 417 -16.90 14.65 16.80
N LEU A 418 -16.34 14.12 17.88
CA LEU A 418 -15.58 12.88 17.88
C LEU A 418 -16.42 11.71 18.41
N SER A 419 -16.42 10.61 17.66
CA SER A 419 -17.03 9.33 18.06
C SER A 419 -15.98 8.22 18.05
N SER A 420 -16.12 7.21 18.91
CA SER A 420 -15.18 6.09 19.04
C SER A 420 -15.84 4.75 18.68
N VAL A 421 -15.06 3.85 18.08
CA VAL A 421 -15.41 2.44 17.80
C VAL A 421 -14.23 1.55 18.15
N VAL A 422 -14.51 0.38 18.73
CA VAL A 422 -13.49 -0.64 19.04
C VAL A 422 -13.76 -1.90 18.24
N ILE A 423 -12.75 -2.44 17.57
CA ILE A 423 -12.78 -3.71 16.87
C ILE A 423 -12.08 -4.76 17.77
N PRO A 424 -12.80 -5.62 18.53
CA PRO A 424 -12.22 -6.27 19.71
C PRO A 424 -11.05 -7.23 19.45
N ASP A 425 -11.05 -7.94 18.32
CA ASP A 425 -9.98 -8.90 17.97
C ASP A 425 -8.86 -8.31 17.09
N ALA A 426 -8.94 -7.03 16.73
CA ALA A 426 -7.99 -6.37 15.85
C ALA A 426 -6.67 -6.01 16.54
N ASN A 427 -5.55 -6.28 15.86
CA ASN A 427 -4.26 -5.65 16.14
C ASN A 427 -4.18 -4.22 15.53
N HIS A 428 -3.00 -3.58 15.61
CA HIS A 428 -2.73 -2.26 15.02
C HIS A 428 -3.12 -2.16 13.54
N LEU A 429 -2.78 -3.18 12.73
CA LEU A 429 -3.09 -3.24 11.30
C LEU A 429 -4.54 -3.64 10.99
N PHE A 430 -5.39 -3.73 12.02
CA PHE A 430 -6.74 -4.27 11.97
C PHE A 430 -6.87 -5.70 11.44
N GLN A 431 -5.81 -6.52 11.49
CA GLN A 431 -5.93 -7.97 11.29
C GLN A 431 -6.49 -8.63 12.56
N LYS A 432 -7.28 -9.70 12.37
CA LYS A 432 -7.71 -10.55 13.48
C LYS A 432 -6.48 -11.24 14.10
N SER A 433 -6.21 -10.98 15.37
CA SER A 433 -4.95 -11.38 16.03
C SER A 433 -5.18 -12.21 17.29
N ASN A 434 -4.13 -12.89 17.77
CA ASN A 434 -4.20 -13.64 19.02
C ASN A 434 -3.74 -12.78 20.19
N THR A 435 -2.48 -12.32 20.14
CA THR A 435 -1.85 -11.43 21.14
C THR A 435 -1.84 -9.97 20.71
N GLY A 436 -1.83 -9.69 19.40
CA GLY A 436 -1.65 -8.33 18.87
C GLY A 436 -0.21 -7.94 18.56
N MET A 437 0.76 -8.78 18.95
CA MET A 437 2.19 -8.53 18.78
C MET A 437 2.61 -8.36 17.31
N PRO A 438 3.55 -7.43 17.00
CA PRO A 438 4.10 -7.27 15.65
C PRO A 438 4.72 -8.52 15.03
N SER A 439 5.18 -9.47 15.86
CA SER A 439 5.68 -10.77 15.44
C SER A 439 4.61 -11.66 14.78
N GLU A 440 3.32 -11.44 15.04
CA GLU A 440 2.23 -12.20 14.41
C GLU A 440 1.96 -11.76 12.97
N TYR A 441 2.21 -10.50 12.60
CA TYR A 441 1.63 -9.84 11.41
C TYR A 441 1.85 -10.61 10.10
N GLY A 442 3.04 -11.16 9.88
CA GLY A 442 3.37 -11.95 8.68
C GLY A 442 2.82 -13.38 8.66
N THR A 443 2.21 -13.83 9.76
CA THR A 443 1.62 -15.17 9.94
C THR A 443 0.09 -15.17 10.01
N LEU A 444 -0.52 -14.01 10.30
CA LEU A 444 -1.97 -13.82 10.30
C LEU A 444 -2.53 -13.77 8.87
N ASP A 445 -3.84 -14.00 8.76
CA ASP A 445 -4.54 -13.83 7.49
C ASP A 445 -4.42 -12.38 6.98
N ARG A 446 -4.28 -12.22 5.66
CA ARG A 446 -4.10 -10.93 4.99
C ARG A 446 -5.46 -10.26 4.71
N SER A 447 -6.26 -10.15 5.77
CA SER A 447 -7.62 -9.62 5.77
C SER A 447 -7.89 -8.88 7.07
N PHE A 448 -8.78 -7.89 7.02
CA PHE A 448 -9.21 -7.18 8.21
C PHE A 448 -10.09 -8.04 9.13
N ALA A 449 -10.11 -7.68 10.41
CA ALA A 449 -11.00 -8.22 11.42
C ALA A 449 -12.45 -7.80 11.16
N ASP A 450 -13.37 -8.65 11.63
CA ASP A 450 -14.80 -8.50 11.45
C ASP A 450 -15.29 -7.11 11.95
N GLY A 451 -16.04 -6.40 11.10
CA GLY A 451 -16.63 -5.09 11.42
C GLY A 451 -15.74 -3.87 11.19
N PHE A 452 -14.44 -4.01 10.92
CA PHE A 452 -13.54 -2.86 10.71
C PHE A 452 -13.96 -1.97 9.54
N VAL A 453 -14.08 -2.53 8.33
CA VAL A 453 -14.45 -1.75 7.13
C VAL A 453 -15.89 -1.25 7.24
N GLN A 454 -16.80 -2.03 7.85
CA GLN A 454 -18.18 -1.61 8.08
C GLN A 454 -18.26 -0.33 8.94
N ALA A 455 -17.43 -0.22 9.98
CA ALA A 455 -17.39 0.97 10.84
C ALA A 455 -16.96 2.23 10.06
N ILE A 456 -16.03 2.09 9.11
CA ILE A 456 -15.64 3.17 8.20
C ILE A 456 -16.81 3.54 7.28
N THR A 457 -17.41 2.57 6.60
CA THR A 457 -18.45 2.81 5.58
C THR A 457 -19.74 3.36 6.17
N ASP A 458 -20.18 2.84 7.32
CA ASP A 458 -21.38 3.31 8.03
C ASP A 458 -21.23 4.77 8.47
N TRP A 459 -20.02 5.12 8.93
CA TRP A 459 -19.73 6.48 9.39
C TRP A 459 -19.66 7.48 8.23
N ILE A 460 -19.01 7.10 7.12
CA ILE A 460 -18.99 7.91 5.89
C ILE A 460 -20.44 8.15 5.41
N GLN A 461 -21.23 7.08 5.22
CA GLN A 461 -22.62 7.21 4.78
C GLN A 461 -23.49 8.06 5.70
N LYS A 462 -23.23 8.00 7.02
CA LYS A 462 -23.93 8.83 8.02
C LYS A 462 -23.63 10.32 7.84
N ILE A 463 -22.38 10.72 7.58
CA ILE A 463 -22.05 12.14 7.39
C ILE A 463 -22.57 12.65 6.03
N SER A 464 -22.40 11.89 4.93
CA SER A 464 -22.94 12.22 3.59
C SER A 464 -24.47 12.36 3.55
N SER A 465 -25.16 11.69 4.46
CA SER A 465 -26.63 11.79 4.62
C SER A 465 -27.06 12.98 5.47
N SER A 466 -26.20 13.46 6.37
CA SER A 466 -26.54 14.52 7.33
C SER A 466 -26.56 15.92 6.72
N GLU A 467 -25.88 16.14 5.59
CA GLU A 467 -25.90 17.42 4.86
C GLU A 467 -27.11 17.60 3.92
N LYS A 468 -27.98 16.58 3.80
CA LYS A 468 -29.15 16.58 2.88
C LYS A 468 -30.48 16.92 3.58
N LEU A 469 -30.44 17.48 4.80
CA LEU A 469 -31.59 17.87 5.64
C LEU A 469 -31.48 19.32 6.13
#